data_AF-A0A965UGU7-F1
#
_entry.id   AF-A0A965UGU7-F1
#
_cell.length_a   1.000
_cell.length_b   1.000
_cell.length_c   1.000
_cell.angle_alpha   90.00
_cell.angle_beta   90.00
_cell.angle_gamma   90.00
#
_symmetry.space_group_name_H-M   'P 1'
#
loop_
_entity.id
_entity.type
_entity.pdbx_description
1 polymer ?
#
loop_
_entity_poly.entity_id
_entity_poly.type
_entity_poly.pdbx_seq_one_letter_code
_entity_poly.pdbx_strand_id
1 'polypeptide(L)'
;MIKRLFNFFKKLRIRFQGRNSQFLKAVKKADELHKKTGKRYRVFFFGNKYHVWAREDIRKKQHAGLLKFEKKCGKDFDGVCFYDTDAAKGGKPCS
;
A
#
# COMPACT_ATOMS: atom_id res chain seq x y z
N MET A 1 -9.22 -23.19 -19.50
CA MET A 1 -9.65 -21.96 -18.79
C MET A 1 -8.62 -21.46 -17.75
N ILE A 2 -7.99 -22.35 -16.98
CA ILE A 2 -6.99 -22.03 -15.93
C ILE A 2 -5.74 -21.25 -16.44
N LYS A 3 -5.24 -21.54 -17.64
CA LYS A 3 -4.06 -20.85 -18.23
C LYS A 3 -4.27 -19.34 -18.46
N ARG A 4 -5.50 -18.89 -18.74
CA ARG A 4 -5.80 -17.45 -18.92
C ARG A 4 -5.77 -16.70 -17.58
N LEU A 5 -6.26 -17.35 -16.52
CA LEU A 5 -6.24 -16.80 -15.16
C LEU A 5 -4.81 -16.67 -14.63
N PHE A 6 -3.98 -17.69 -14.84
CA PHE A 6 -2.56 -17.66 -14.47
C PHE A 6 -1.80 -16.57 -15.22
N ASN A 7 -2.05 -16.38 -16.51
CA ASN A 7 -1.45 -15.29 -17.30
C ASN A 7 -1.97 -13.90 -16.88
N PHE A 8 -3.20 -13.79 -16.39
CA PHE A 8 -3.73 -12.55 -15.83
C PHE A 8 -3.04 -12.20 -14.51
N PHE A 9 -2.88 -13.16 -13.60
CA PHE A 9 -2.12 -12.99 -12.36
C PHE A 9 -0.63 -12.74 -12.62
N LYS A 10 -0.03 -13.40 -13.61
CA LYS A 10 1.37 -13.17 -14.02
C LYS A 10 1.56 -11.79 -14.64
N LYS A 11 0.62 -11.33 -15.49
CA LYS A 11 0.62 -9.95 -16.03
C LYS A 11 0.38 -8.91 -14.95
N LEU A 12 -0.55 -9.14 -14.02
CA LEU A 12 -0.74 -8.30 -12.83
C LEU A 12 0.54 -8.24 -12.01
N ARG A 13 1.12 -9.39 -11.67
CA ARG A 13 2.37 -9.46 -10.92
C ARG A 13 3.52 -8.76 -11.65
N ILE A 14 3.64 -8.87 -12.97
CA ILE A 14 4.65 -8.13 -13.76
C ILE A 14 4.32 -6.63 -13.82
N ARG A 15 3.05 -6.22 -13.88
CA ARG A 15 2.65 -4.79 -13.84
C ARG A 15 2.91 -4.14 -12.48
N PHE A 16 2.73 -4.93 -11.41
CA PHE A 16 2.92 -4.51 -10.02
C PHE A 16 4.40 -4.60 -9.61
N GLN A 17 5.10 -5.69 -9.91
CA GLN A 17 6.55 -5.86 -9.62
C GLN A 17 7.46 -5.14 -10.62
N GLY A 18 7.00 -4.84 -11.84
CA GLY A 18 7.79 -4.17 -12.88
C GLY A 18 8.12 -2.71 -12.57
N ARG A 19 7.46 -2.10 -11.57
CA ARG A 19 7.78 -0.75 -11.08
C ARG A 19 8.42 -0.79 -9.69
N ASN A 20 9.33 -1.74 -9.47
CA ASN A 20 10.06 -1.87 -8.22
C ASN A 20 10.74 -0.55 -7.80
N SER A 21 11.22 0.25 -8.78
CA SER A 21 11.77 1.58 -8.52
C SER A 21 10.75 2.56 -7.90
N GLN A 22 9.48 2.51 -8.31
CA GLN A 22 8.44 3.35 -7.72
C GLN A 22 8.02 2.84 -6.35
N PHE A 23 8.01 1.52 -6.15
CA PHE A 23 7.80 0.93 -4.84
C PHE A 23 8.88 1.38 -3.85
N LEU A 24 10.16 1.24 -4.21
CA LEU A 24 11.28 1.68 -3.38
C LEU A 24 11.23 3.18 -3.08
N LYS A 25 10.83 4.01 -4.05
CA LYS A 25 10.60 5.45 -3.81
C LYS A 25 9.47 5.69 -2.81
N ALA A 26 8.38 4.92 -2.88
CA ALA A 26 7.27 5.04 -1.95
C ALA A 26 7.64 4.54 -0.54
N VAL A 27 8.41 3.45 -0.43
CA VAL A 27 8.98 2.96 0.83
C VAL A 27 9.89 4.00 1.46
N LYS A 28 10.86 4.53 0.70
CA LYS A 28 11.76 5.59 1.18
C LYS A 28 10.97 6.82 1.66
N LYS A 29 9.95 7.22 0.92
CA LYS A 29 9.06 8.32 1.31
C LYS A 29 8.29 8.01 2.61
N ALA A 30 7.81 6.78 2.78
CA ALA A 30 7.14 6.35 4.00
C ALA A 30 8.09 6.42 5.20
N ASP A 31 9.33 5.97 5.05
CA ASP A 31 10.34 6.04 6.10
C ASP A 31 10.74 7.48 6.43
N GLU A 32 10.92 8.34 5.43
CA GLU A 32 11.20 9.77 5.64
C GLU A 32 10.05 10.47 6.40
N LEU A 33 8.80 10.18 6.03
CA LEU A 33 7.63 10.73 6.72
C LEU A 33 7.50 10.19 8.15
N HIS A 34 7.78 8.90 8.35
CA HIS A 34 7.81 8.27 9.67
C HIS A 34 8.88 8.93 10.55
N LYS A 35 10.10 9.12 10.06
CA LYS A 35 11.18 9.81 10.78
C LYS A 35 10.82 11.26 11.14
N LYS A 36 10.12 11.97 10.26
CA LYS A 36 9.73 13.38 10.49
C LYS A 36 8.57 13.56 11.48
N THR A 37 7.59 12.67 11.43
CA THR A 37 6.31 12.86 12.16
C THR A 37 6.10 11.86 13.29
N GLY A 38 6.90 10.79 13.36
CA GLY A 38 6.71 9.67 14.28
C GLY A 38 5.49 8.80 13.99
N LYS A 39 4.67 9.14 12.98
CA LYS A 39 3.42 8.43 12.67
C LYS A 39 3.68 7.18 11.83
N ARG A 40 2.80 6.19 11.97
CA ARG A 40 2.78 4.99 11.12
C ARG A 40 2.29 5.31 9.72
N TYR A 41 3.10 4.98 8.71
CA TYR A 41 2.73 5.08 7.31
C TYR A 41 2.70 3.71 6.66
N ARG A 42 1.76 3.55 5.72
CA ARG A 42 1.56 2.32 4.96
C ARG A 42 1.60 2.62 3.48
N VAL A 43 2.20 1.72 2.72
CA VAL A 43 2.28 1.80 1.26
C VAL A 43 1.20 0.90 0.66
N PHE A 44 0.36 1.48 -0.17
CA PHE A 44 -0.70 0.79 -0.91
C PHE A 44 -0.49 0.95 -2.41
N PHE A 45 -0.99 0.01 -3.20
CA PHE A 45 -1.02 0.13 -4.65
C PHE A 45 -2.46 0.32 -5.14
N PHE A 46 -2.78 1.54 -5.60
CA PHE A 46 -4.09 1.88 -6.14
C PHE A 46 -3.93 2.64 -7.45
N GLY A 47 -4.78 2.36 -8.44
CA GLY A 47 -4.80 3.12 -9.70
C GLY A 47 -3.46 3.14 -10.46
N ASN A 48 -2.72 2.03 -10.46
CA ASN A 48 -1.37 1.91 -11.03
C ASN A 48 -0.29 2.81 -10.39
N LYS A 49 -0.51 3.28 -9.16
CA LYS A 49 0.44 4.11 -8.40
C LYS A 49 0.59 3.60 -6.97
N TYR A 50 1.79 3.79 -6.42
CA TYR A 50 2.04 3.58 -5.00
C TYR A 50 1.64 4.83 -4.21
N HIS A 51 0.86 4.62 -3.16
CA HIS A 51 0.38 5.65 -2.27
C HIS A 51 0.88 5.38 -0.86
N VAL A 52 1.36 6.43 -0.19
CA VAL A 52 1.81 6.38 1.20
C VAL A 52 0.76 7.09 2.05
N TRP A 53 0.08 6.38 2.92
CA TRP A 53 -0.99 6.94 3.75
C TRP A 53 -0.80 6.56 5.22
N ALA A 54 -1.07 7.51 6.10
CA ALA A 54 -1.32 7.25 7.51
C ALA A 54 -2.80 6.91 7.73
N ARG A 55 -3.13 6.43 8.93
CA ARG A 55 -4.52 6.13 9.34
C ARG A 55 -5.45 7.33 9.15
N GLU A 56 -4.97 8.53 9.47
CA GLU A 56 -5.72 9.78 9.32
C GLU A 56 -6.03 10.09 7.85
N ASP A 57 -5.08 9.84 6.94
CA ASP A 57 -5.27 10.06 5.50
C ASP A 57 -6.32 9.11 4.94
N ILE A 58 -6.32 7.85 5.38
CA ILE A 58 -7.33 6.86 4.98
C ILE A 58 -8.71 7.33 5.44
N ARG A 59 -8.84 7.76 6.70
CA ARG A 59 -10.11 8.33 7.22
C ARG A 59 -10.56 9.55 6.43
N LYS A 60 -9.67 10.50 6.16
CA LYS A 60 -9.98 11.69 5.33
C LYS A 60 -10.49 11.30 3.95
N LYS A 61 -9.90 10.28 3.31
CA LYS A 61 -10.33 9.78 2.00
C LYS A 61 -11.65 9.03 2.04
N GLN A 62 -11.95 8.34 3.15
CA GLN A 62 -13.26 7.74 3.37
C GLN A 62 -14.34 8.82 3.51
N HIS A 63 -14.07 9.87 4.29
CA HIS A 63 -14.98 11.02 4.41
C HIS A 63 -15.16 11.77 3.08
N ALA A 64 -14.11 11.84 2.26
CA ALA A 64 -14.19 12.43 0.91
C ALA A 64 -14.86 11.52 -0.14
N GLY A 65 -15.34 10.32 0.24
CA GLY A 65 -15.98 9.37 -0.69
C GLY A 65 -15.02 8.68 -1.67
N LEU A 66 -13.71 8.89 -1.55
CA LEU A 66 -12.68 8.29 -2.43
C LEU A 66 -12.41 6.82 -2.10
N LEU A 67 -12.74 6.40 -0.87
CA LEU A 67 -12.64 5.03 -0.40
C LEU A 67 -13.99 4.62 0.17
N LYS A 68 -14.43 3.38 -0.06
CA LYS A 68 -15.66 2.86 0.54
C LYS A 68 -15.59 2.97 2.06
N PHE A 69 -16.55 3.67 2.65
CA PHE A 69 -16.61 3.93 4.09
C PHE A 69 -16.75 2.63 4.91
N GLU A 70 -17.39 1.62 4.33
CA GLU A 70 -17.59 0.30 4.92
C GLU A 70 -16.28 -0.47 5.20
N LYS A 71 -15.20 -0.17 4.45
CA LYS A 71 -13.93 -0.87 4.63
C LYS A 71 -13.20 -0.36 5.87
N LYS A 72 -12.83 -1.25 6.79
CA LYS A 72 -12.11 -0.91 8.01
C LYS A 72 -10.63 -0.66 7.70
N CYS A 73 -10.16 0.56 7.99
CA CYS A 73 -8.78 1.04 7.81
C CYS A 73 -7.67 0.13 8.38
N GLY A 74 -7.98 -0.73 9.36
CA GLY A 74 -7.08 -1.78 9.83
C GLY A 74 -7.23 -3.03 8.99
N LYS A 75 -8.15 -3.93 9.39
CA LYS A 75 -8.32 -5.27 8.81
C LYS A 75 -8.35 -5.34 7.27
N ASP A 76 -9.10 -4.46 6.61
CA ASP A 76 -9.30 -4.56 5.16
C ASP A 76 -8.17 -3.91 4.36
N PHE A 77 -7.49 -2.92 4.94
CA PHE A 77 -6.35 -2.26 4.32
C PHE A 77 -5.04 -2.98 4.63
N ASP A 78 -4.93 -3.64 5.77
CA ASP A 78 -3.76 -4.45 6.14
C ASP A 78 -3.56 -5.60 5.14
N GLY A 79 -4.64 -6.21 4.64
CA GLY A 79 -4.58 -7.27 3.61
C GLY A 79 -4.21 -6.80 2.20
N VAL A 80 -4.17 -5.48 1.94
CA VAL A 80 -3.71 -4.90 0.66
C VAL A 80 -2.53 -3.95 0.84
N CYS A 81 -1.97 -3.93 2.05
CA CYS A 81 -0.76 -3.18 2.37
C CYS A 81 0.42 -3.89 1.69
N PHE A 82 1.37 -3.12 1.19
CA PHE A 82 2.62 -3.63 0.61
C PHE A 82 3.82 -3.37 1.52
N TYR A 83 3.74 -2.36 2.39
CA TYR A 83 4.80 -2.01 3.33
C TYR A 83 4.22 -1.21 4.49
N ASP A 84 4.67 -1.52 5.70
CA ASP A 84 4.27 -0.81 6.91
C ASP A 84 5.51 -0.39 7.71
N THR A 85 5.61 0.89 8.05
CA THR A 85 6.74 1.45 8.80
C THR A 85 6.78 0.97 10.25
N ASP A 86 5.64 0.54 10.80
CA ASP A 86 5.46 0.20 12.22
C ASP A 86 5.46 -1.31 12.48
N ALA A 87 5.77 -2.12 11.47
CA ALA A 87 5.99 -3.56 11.64
C ALA A 87 7.31 -3.81 12.39
N ALA A 88 7.33 -3.52 13.69
CA ALA A 88 8.39 -3.82 14.66
C ALA A 88 9.84 -3.60 14.13
N LYS A 89 10.31 -2.35 14.16
CA LYS A 89 11.74 -1.97 14.02
C LYS A 89 12.41 -2.37 12.70
N GLY A 90 11.89 -1.84 11.59
CA GLY A 90 12.46 -2.02 10.25
C GLY A 90 11.37 -2.56 9.35
N GLY A 91 10.69 -1.66 8.64
CA GLY A 91 9.45 -1.97 7.93
C GLY A 91 9.59 -3.20 7.06
N LYS A 92 8.61 -4.10 7.18
CA LYS A 92 8.58 -5.33 6.41
C LYS A 92 7.66 -5.15 5.22
N PRO A 93 8.00 -5.72 4.05
CA PRO A 93 7.02 -5.87 2.99
C PRO A 93 5.86 -6.71 3.54
N CYS A 94 4.65 -6.19 3.41
CA CYS A 94 3.44 -6.93 3.76
C CYS A 94 3.23 -8.01 2.68
N SER A 95 3.17 -9.27 3.13
CA SER A 95 3.05 -10.46 2.30
C SER A 95 1.61 -10.74 1.92
#